data_AF-A0A4U8T4V3-F1
#
_entry.id   AF-A0A4U8T4V3-F1
#
_cell.length_a   1.000
_cell.length_b   1.000
_cell.length_c   1.000
_cell.angle_alpha   90.00
_cell.angle_beta   90.00
_cell.angle_gamma   90.00
#
_symmetry.space_group_name_H-M   'P 1'
#
loop_
_entity.id
_entity.type
_entity.pdbx_description
1 polymer ?
#
loop_
_entity_poly.entity_id
_entity_poly.type
_entity_poly.pdbx_seq_one_letter_code
_entity_poly.pdbx_strand_id
1 'polypeptide(L)'
;MDGKMRYTSQYDSLLKYDCLGLNIAEIGFPKCEKYISLLGVDNIVIYSVREPISFLKHAAGRDWSKSSKNFDKSPFNLTTDWRKYIQFLTPTKTDIKFDFSHLQNYGFLSNYVLSRLKYKKIIYIDMSEIMPDRAFSTMQKLAKEINLKTPKNSDIFKMKEFRGYIRYLVPLRFYASKSDLKNKFSLKNPHNKKK
;
A
#
# COMPACT_ATOMS: atom_id res chain seq x y z
N MET A 1 -1.17 -0.64 17.88
CA MET A 1 -0.80 -2.05 18.11
C MET A 1 0.60 -2.07 18.72
N ASP A 2 0.80 -2.72 19.86
CA ASP A 2 2.11 -2.83 20.55
C ASP A 2 3.08 -3.75 19.79
N GLY A 3 4.39 -3.51 19.91
CA GLY A 3 5.44 -4.22 19.17
C GLY A 3 5.46 -5.73 19.42
N LYS A 4 5.13 -6.18 20.65
CA LYS A 4 4.99 -7.61 20.96
C LYS A 4 3.87 -8.26 20.12
N MET A 5 2.70 -7.62 20.05
CA MET A 5 1.57 -8.17 19.28
C MET A 5 1.87 -8.19 17.78
N ARG A 6 2.57 -7.16 17.27
CA ARG A 6 3.04 -7.14 15.86
C ARG A 6 4.02 -8.29 15.58
N TYR A 7 4.97 -8.55 16.49
CA TYR A 7 5.90 -9.68 16.36
C TYR A 7 5.14 -11.00 16.25
N THR A 8 4.29 -11.30 17.23
CA THR A 8 3.52 -12.55 17.27
C THR A 8 2.68 -12.72 16.02
N SER A 9 1.91 -11.69 15.62
CA SER A 9 1.06 -11.76 14.43
C SER A 9 1.85 -12.03 13.14
N GLN A 10 3.02 -11.41 12.98
CA GLN A 10 3.85 -11.61 11.79
C GLN A 10 4.59 -12.96 11.83
N TYR A 11 5.07 -13.38 13.00
CA TYR A 11 5.74 -14.66 13.17
C TYR A 11 4.79 -15.84 12.99
N ASP A 12 3.57 -15.75 13.51
CA ASP A 12 2.51 -16.74 13.26
C ASP A 12 2.21 -16.83 11.76
N SER A 13 2.23 -15.70 11.06
CA SER A 13 2.04 -15.66 9.61
C SER A 13 3.21 -16.30 8.86
N LEU A 14 4.46 -16.07 9.30
CA LEU A 14 5.64 -16.74 8.74
C LEU A 14 5.49 -18.27 8.84
N LEU A 15 5.17 -18.77 10.04
CA LEU A 15 5.04 -20.20 10.31
C LEU A 15 3.87 -20.82 9.54
N LYS A 16 2.74 -20.10 9.44
CA LYS A 16 1.52 -20.62 8.81
C LYS A 16 1.59 -20.63 7.29
N TYR A 17 2.26 -19.66 6.68
CA TYR A 17 2.22 -19.44 5.22
C TYR A 17 3.56 -19.68 4.52
N ASP A 18 4.54 -20.29 5.22
CA ASP A 18 5.87 -20.62 4.68
C ASP A 18 6.52 -19.42 3.95
N CYS A 19 6.41 -18.24 4.58
CA CYS A 19 6.91 -17.01 4.00
C CYS A 19 8.43 -16.91 4.17
N LEU A 20 9.14 -16.54 3.10
CA LEU A 20 10.60 -16.44 3.07
C LEU A 20 11.16 -15.14 3.69
N GLY A 21 10.30 -14.24 4.20
CA GLY A 21 10.73 -12.97 4.77
C GLY A 21 9.62 -12.14 5.39
N LEU A 22 10.03 -11.11 6.13
CA LEU A 22 9.16 -10.15 6.81
C LEU A 22 9.23 -8.79 6.14
N ASN A 23 8.07 -8.17 5.90
CA ASN A 23 7.98 -6.80 5.40
C ASN A 23 7.66 -5.83 6.56
N ILE A 24 8.52 -4.82 6.72
CA ILE A 24 8.38 -3.75 7.73
C ILE A 24 8.28 -2.42 6.98
N ALA A 25 7.04 -2.00 6.72
CA ALA A 25 6.77 -0.75 5.99
C ALA A 25 6.69 0.49 6.90
N GLU A 26 6.49 0.32 8.21
CA GLU A 26 6.31 1.40 9.17
C GLU A 26 7.04 1.08 10.48
N ILE A 27 7.92 1.99 10.88
CA ILE A 27 8.61 2.02 12.17
C ILE A 27 8.06 3.23 12.98
N GLY A 28 7.91 3.11 14.29
CA GLY A 28 7.27 4.16 15.12
C GLY A 28 5.97 3.75 15.80
N PHE A 29 5.68 2.44 15.88
CA PHE A 29 4.67 1.91 16.79
C PHE A 29 5.24 1.74 18.21
N PRO A 30 4.39 1.70 19.27
CA PRO A 30 4.86 1.49 20.63
C PRO A 30 5.71 0.22 20.76
N LYS A 31 6.85 0.32 21.48
CA LYS A 31 7.84 -0.75 21.70
C LYS A 31 8.45 -1.35 20.41
N CYS A 32 8.72 -0.50 19.43
CA CYS A 32 9.33 -0.89 18.16
C CYS A 32 10.72 -1.54 18.35
N GLU A 33 11.51 -1.02 19.29
CA GLU A 33 12.83 -1.54 19.66
C GLU A 33 12.79 -3.02 20.09
N LYS A 34 11.74 -3.42 20.82
CA LYS A 34 11.56 -4.83 21.23
C LYS A 34 11.25 -5.72 20.02
N TYR A 35 10.32 -5.29 19.16
CA TYR A 35 10.01 -6.03 17.92
C TYR A 35 11.27 -6.21 17.06
N ILE A 36 12.06 -5.16 16.93
CA ILE A 36 13.28 -5.13 16.13
C ILE A 36 14.36 -6.05 16.70
N SER A 37 14.56 -6.07 18.02
CA SER A 37 15.54 -6.94 18.68
C SER A 37 15.26 -8.45 18.48
N LEU A 38 14.00 -8.81 18.24
CA LEU A 38 13.57 -10.20 18.02
C LEU A 38 13.78 -10.69 16.59
N LEU A 39 14.15 -9.81 15.66
CA LEU A 39 14.34 -10.17 14.26
C LEU A 39 15.64 -10.92 14.00
N GLY A 40 16.54 -11.07 14.99
CA GLY A 40 17.74 -11.91 14.90
C GLY A 40 18.89 -11.29 14.09
N VAL A 41 20.13 -11.64 14.48
CA VAL A 41 21.37 -11.03 13.96
C VAL A 41 21.89 -11.65 12.64
N ASP A 42 21.47 -12.87 12.31
CA ASP A 42 21.99 -13.57 11.12
C ASP A 42 21.20 -13.31 9.83
N ASN A 43 20.30 -12.31 9.86
CA ASN A 43 19.40 -12.02 8.74
C ASN A 43 20.01 -11.08 7.69
N ILE A 44 19.57 -11.27 6.45
CA ILE A 44 19.81 -10.34 5.36
C ILE A 44 18.69 -9.30 5.37
N VAL A 45 19.05 -8.03 5.36
CA VAL A 45 18.09 -6.92 5.28
C VAL A 45 18.13 -6.31 3.90
N ILE A 46 16.95 -6.16 3.31
CA ILE A 46 16.77 -5.39 2.09
C ILE A 46 16.12 -4.06 2.49
N TYR A 47 16.85 -2.96 2.29
CA TYR A 47 16.40 -1.62 2.67
C TYR A 47 16.17 -0.78 1.41
N SER A 48 14.90 -0.50 1.12
CA SER A 48 14.51 0.36 0.01
C SER A 48 14.74 1.84 0.34
N VAL A 49 15.50 2.54 -0.51
CA VAL A 49 15.79 3.97 -0.39
C VAL A 49 15.14 4.73 -1.54
N ARG A 50 14.69 5.96 -1.27
CA ARG A 50 14.12 6.84 -2.30
C ARG A 50 14.80 8.19 -2.23
N GLU A 51 15.10 8.73 -3.41
CA GLU A 51 15.59 10.08 -3.56
C GLU A 51 14.57 11.10 -2.97
N PRO A 52 15.02 12.08 -2.15
CA PRO A 52 14.13 12.95 -1.40
C PRO A 52 13.10 13.74 -2.24
N ILE A 53 13.49 14.27 -3.41
CA ILE A 53 12.60 15.01 -4.31
C ILE A 53 11.51 14.09 -4.86
N SER A 54 11.87 12.86 -5.23
CA SER A 54 10.93 11.84 -5.71
C SER A 54 9.95 11.42 -4.61
N PHE A 55 10.40 11.39 -3.35
CA PHE A 55 9.53 11.22 -2.20
C PHE A 55 8.55 12.40 -2.05
N LEU A 56 9.04 13.64 -2.14
CA LEU A 56 8.22 14.84 -2.08
C LEU A 56 7.16 14.87 -3.20
N LYS A 57 7.54 14.54 -4.43
CA LYS A 57 6.61 14.41 -5.57
C LYS A 57 5.53 13.38 -5.29
N HIS A 58 5.88 12.25 -4.67
CA HIS A 58 4.90 11.23 -4.27
C HIS A 58 3.94 11.77 -3.21
N ALA A 59 4.46 12.41 -2.16
CA ALA A 59 3.64 13.01 -1.11
C ALA A 59 2.72 14.10 -1.66
N ALA A 60 3.20 14.89 -2.63
CA ALA A 60 2.44 15.96 -3.25
C ALA A 60 1.37 15.47 -4.24
N GLY A 61 1.66 14.43 -5.01
CA GLY A 61 0.74 13.87 -6.00
C GLY A 61 -0.33 12.93 -5.41
N ARG A 62 -0.23 12.59 -4.13
CA ARG A 62 -1.16 11.68 -3.47
C ARG A 62 -2.36 12.43 -2.90
N ASP A 63 -3.57 12.00 -3.27
CA ASP A 63 -4.80 12.42 -2.59
C ASP A 63 -4.88 11.71 -1.23
N TRP A 64 -4.45 12.41 -0.18
CA TRP A 64 -4.45 11.89 1.20
C TRP A 64 -5.86 11.81 1.80
N SER A 65 -6.86 12.45 1.20
CA SER A 65 -8.25 12.34 1.67
C SER A 65 -8.86 10.96 1.38
N LYS A 66 -8.27 10.18 0.46
CA LYS A 66 -8.77 8.83 0.13
C LYS A 66 -8.61 7.81 1.25
N SER A 67 -7.65 7.97 2.16
CA SER A 67 -7.55 7.08 3.34
C SER A 67 -8.68 7.32 4.36
N SER A 68 -9.37 8.46 4.28
CA SER A 68 -10.47 8.84 5.17
C SER A 68 -11.86 8.84 4.50
N LYS A 69 -11.95 8.77 3.16
CA LYS A 69 -13.23 8.73 2.44
C LYS A 69 -13.87 7.35 2.61
N ASN A 70 -14.91 7.26 3.45
CA ASN A 70 -15.81 6.11 3.49
C ASN A 70 -16.85 6.23 2.38
N PHE A 71 -16.75 5.41 1.33
CA PHE A 71 -17.87 5.21 0.42
C PHE A 71 -18.89 4.25 1.06
N ASP A 72 -20.17 4.55 0.93
CA ASP A 72 -21.23 3.63 1.35
C ASP A 72 -21.07 2.32 0.58
N LYS A 73 -20.88 1.22 1.30
CA LYS A 73 -20.70 -0.12 0.73
C LYS A 73 -22.04 -0.80 0.41
N SER A 74 -23.15 -0.08 0.51
CA SER A 74 -24.47 -0.59 0.14
C SER A 74 -24.47 -1.09 -1.32
N PRO A 75 -25.28 -2.11 -1.63
CA PRO A 75 -25.36 -2.66 -2.97
C PRO A 75 -25.82 -1.59 -3.97
N PHE A 76 -25.13 -1.49 -5.09
CA PHE A 76 -25.46 -0.51 -6.13
C PHE A 76 -26.60 -1.08 -6.98
N ASN A 77 -27.65 -0.29 -7.18
CA ASN A 77 -28.83 -0.69 -7.93
C ASN A 77 -29.33 0.44 -8.84
N LEU A 78 -30.40 0.19 -9.59
CA LEU A 78 -30.96 1.19 -10.51
C LEU A 78 -31.47 2.46 -9.80
N THR A 79 -31.68 2.43 -8.48
CA THR A 79 -32.08 3.58 -7.65
C THR A 79 -30.88 4.29 -7.00
N THR A 80 -29.64 3.90 -7.32
CA THR A 80 -28.46 4.54 -6.74
C THR A 80 -28.13 5.83 -7.48
N ASP A 81 -27.96 6.94 -6.75
CA ASP A 81 -27.46 8.19 -7.32
C ASP A 81 -25.96 8.06 -7.63
N TRP A 82 -25.66 7.67 -8.87
CA TRP A 82 -24.30 7.45 -9.33
C TRP A 82 -23.45 8.74 -9.30
N ARG A 83 -24.03 9.94 -9.20
CA ARG A 83 -23.24 11.18 -9.09
C ARG A 83 -22.46 11.24 -7.79
N LYS A 84 -23.02 10.71 -6.69
CA LYS A 84 -22.31 10.59 -5.41
C LYS A 84 -21.08 9.70 -5.52
N TYR A 85 -21.18 8.68 -6.36
CA TYR A 85 -20.07 7.80 -6.66
C TYR A 85 -18.99 8.46 -7.53
N ILE A 86 -19.38 9.19 -8.57
CA ILE A 86 -18.45 10.01 -9.36
C ILE A 86 -17.76 11.06 -8.47
N GLN A 87 -18.50 11.71 -7.57
CA GLN A 87 -17.94 12.65 -6.60
C GLN A 87 -16.95 11.99 -5.64
N PHE A 88 -17.25 10.78 -5.16
CA PHE A 88 -16.32 9.99 -4.35
C PHE A 88 -15.02 9.66 -5.11
N LEU A 89 -15.14 9.27 -6.39
CA LEU A 89 -14.00 8.96 -7.26
C LEU A 89 -13.17 10.20 -7.61
N THR A 90 -13.79 11.37 -7.63
CA THR A 90 -13.15 12.63 -7.95
C THR A 90 -12.06 12.92 -6.91
N PRO A 91 -10.78 13.05 -7.34
CA PRO A 91 -9.69 13.39 -6.42
C PRO A 91 -9.95 14.75 -5.79
N THR A 92 -9.80 14.84 -4.47
CA THR A 92 -9.72 16.15 -3.82
C THR A 92 -8.27 16.55 -3.84
N LYS A 93 -7.94 17.75 -4.33
CA LYS A 93 -6.62 18.33 -4.06
C LYS A 93 -6.55 18.59 -2.56
N THR A 94 -5.88 17.71 -1.85
CA THR A 94 -5.53 17.96 -0.44
C THR A 94 -4.39 18.95 -0.40
N ASP A 95 -4.53 19.99 0.41
CA ASP A 95 -3.41 20.85 0.76
C ASP A 95 -2.33 19.99 1.42
N ILE A 96 -1.15 19.99 0.82
CA ILE A 96 -0.02 19.25 1.34
C ILE A 96 0.51 20.06 2.52
N LYS A 97 0.24 19.59 3.73
CA LYS A 97 0.97 20.08 4.89
C LYS A 97 2.38 19.50 4.81
N PHE A 98 3.35 20.36 4.54
CA PHE A 98 4.77 20.00 4.59
C PHE A 98 5.18 19.78 6.05
N ASP A 99 4.86 18.60 6.57
CA ASP A 99 5.28 18.16 7.89
C ASP A 99 6.44 17.16 7.76
N PHE A 100 7.66 17.68 7.89
CA PHE A 100 8.88 16.90 7.79
C PHE A 100 9.27 16.22 9.11
N SER A 101 8.54 16.47 10.20
CA SER A 101 8.86 15.86 11.51
C SER A 101 8.77 14.34 11.44
N HIS A 102 7.76 13.82 10.73
CA HIS A 102 7.66 12.40 10.42
C HIS A 102 8.85 11.93 9.60
N LEU A 103 9.24 12.65 8.55
CA LEU A 103 10.36 12.27 7.70
C LEU A 103 11.68 12.16 8.48
N GLN A 104 11.94 13.14 9.35
CA GLN A 104 13.10 13.15 10.24
C GLN A 104 13.05 11.97 11.21
N ASN A 105 11.88 11.70 11.82
CA ASN A 105 11.71 10.58 12.72
C ASN A 105 11.91 9.24 12.01
N TYR A 106 11.33 9.02 10.82
CA TYR A 106 11.49 7.79 10.06
C TYR A 106 12.93 7.58 9.58
N GLY A 107 13.59 8.63 9.08
CA GLY A 107 14.99 8.56 8.63
C GLY A 107 15.97 8.36 9.80
N PHE A 108 15.73 9.01 10.93
CA PHE A 108 16.51 8.80 12.15
C PHE A 108 16.29 7.40 12.70
N LEU A 109 15.02 6.98 12.85
CA LEU A 109 14.67 5.64 13.35
C LEU A 109 15.26 4.57 12.45
N SER A 110 15.18 4.69 11.12
CA SER A 110 15.74 3.69 10.22
C SER A 110 17.27 3.61 10.32
N ASN A 111 17.97 4.76 10.30
CA ASN A 111 19.42 4.78 10.46
C ASN A 111 19.86 4.23 11.82
N TYR A 112 19.18 4.64 12.89
CA TYR A 112 19.45 4.16 14.24
C TYR A 112 19.21 2.66 14.37
N VAL A 113 18.09 2.16 13.85
CA VAL A 113 17.73 0.74 13.85
C VAL A 113 18.76 -0.08 13.05
N LEU A 114 19.06 0.33 11.82
CA LEU A 114 20.05 -0.34 10.97
C LEU A 114 21.44 -0.36 11.62
N SER A 115 21.85 0.72 12.30
CA SER A 115 23.16 0.81 12.97
C SER A 115 23.29 -0.09 14.20
N ARG A 116 22.18 -0.43 14.86
CA ARG A 116 22.18 -1.19 16.13
C ARG A 116 21.96 -2.68 15.94
N LEU A 117 21.54 -3.09 14.76
CA LEU A 117 21.30 -4.48 14.46
C LEU A 117 22.53 -5.04 13.78
N LYS A 118 23.15 -6.02 14.43
CA LYS A 118 24.22 -6.80 13.82
C LYS A 118 23.57 -7.67 12.76
N TYR A 119 23.47 -7.20 11.52
CA TYR A 119 22.92 -7.98 10.41
C TYR A 119 24.05 -8.67 9.64
N LYS A 120 23.77 -9.86 9.11
CA LYS A 120 24.71 -10.56 8.21
C LYS A 120 25.03 -9.72 6.98
N LYS A 121 24.02 -9.05 6.44
CA LYS A 121 24.16 -8.19 5.25
C LYS A 121 23.02 -7.20 5.16
N ILE A 122 23.32 -5.94 4.81
CA ILE A 122 22.34 -4.92 4.45
C ILE A 122 22.50 -4.61 2.98
N ILE A 123 21.44 -4.79 2.19
CA ILE A 123 21.38 -4.50 0.76
C ILE A 123 20.46 -3.30 0.58
N TYR A 124 21.00 -2.22 0.02
CA TYR A 124 20.23 -1.03 -0.31
C TYR A 124 19.68 -1.17 -1.73
N ILE A 125 18.41 -0.83 -1.92
CA ILE A 125 17.76 -0.81 -3.25
C ILE A 125 17.20 0.58 -3.49
N ASP A 126 17.69 1.27 -4.52
CA ASP A 126 17.08 2.52 -4.94
C ASP A 126 15.72 2.23 -5.59
N MET A 127 14.69 2.98 -5.18
CA MET A 127 13.34 2.80 -5.73
C MET A 127 13.25 3.02 -7.24
N SER A 128 14.19 3.74 -7.85
CA SER A 128 14.31 3.85 -9.30
C SER A 128 14.75 2.54 -9.98
N GLU A 129 15.43 1.63 -9.27
CA GLU A 129 15.83 0.32 -9.79
C GLU A 129 14.67 -0.66 -9.88
N ILE A 130 13.57 -0.40 -9.17
CA ILE A 130 12.35 -1.22 -9.24
C ILE A 130 11.27 -0.61 -10.15
N MET A 131 11.62 0.41 -10.94
CA MET A 131 10.73 0.90 -11.99
C MET A 131 10.47 -0.18 -13.05
N PRO A 132 9.33 -0.17 -13.76
CA PRO A 132 8.92 -1.28 -14.62
C PRO A 132 9.96 -1.71 -15.67
N ASP A 133 10.77 -0.78 -16.17
CA ASP A 133 11.85 -0.99 -17.13
C ASP A 133 13.07 -1.71 -16.53
N ARG A 134 13.32 -1.55 -15.23
CA ARG A 134 14.51 -2.07 -14.53
C ARG A 134 14.21 -3.21 -13.56
N ALA A 135 12.98 -3.29 -13.05
CA ALA A 135 12.57 -4.18 -11.97
C ALA A 135 12.96 -5.65 -12.20
N PHE A 136 12.76 -6.18 -13.41
CA PHE A 136 13.10 -7.57 -13.71
C PHE A 136 14.61 -7.83 -13.53
N SER A 137 15.45 -6.99 -14.12
CA SER A 137 16.91 -7.11 -14.01
C SER A 137 17.40 -6.95 -12.58
N THR A 138 16.81 -6.01 -11.83
CA THR A 138 17.11 -5.76 -10.42
C THR A 138 16.74 -6.97 -9.56
N MET A 139 15.56 -7.56 -9.76
CA MET A 139 15.15 -8.75 -9.01
C MET A 139 15.98 -9.98 -9.37
N GLN A 140 16.47 -10.09 -10.61
CA GLN A 140 17.41 -11.15 -10.97
C GLN A 140 18.76 -11.02 -10.25
N LYS A 141 19.30 -9.81 -10.17
CA LYS A 141 20.54 -9.52 -9.42
C LYS A 141 20.35 -9.81 -7.94
N LEU A 142 19.28 -9.27 -7.35
CA LEU A 142 18.96 -9.45 -5.93
C LEU A 142 18.80 -10.92 -5.58
N ALA A 143 18.01 -11.69 -6.35
CA ALA A 143 17.80 -13.10 -6.09
C ALA A 143 19.12 -13.89 -6.06
N LYS A 144 20.06 -13.60 -6.98
CA LYS A 144 21.40 -14.22 -6.95
C LYS A 144 22.18 -13.82 -5.71
N GLU A 145 22.14 -12.55 -5.35
CA GLU A 145 22.89 -11.99 -4.21
C GLU A 145 22.45 -12.55 -2.85
N ILE A 146 21.17 -12.92 -2.71
CA ILE A 146 20.61 -13.53 -1.49
C ILE A 146 20.33 -15.03 -1.63
N ASN A 147 20.86 -15.67 -2.67
CA ASN A 147 20.72 -17.11 -2.94
C ASN A 147 19.27 -17.62 -3.01
N LEU A 148 18.38 -16.83 -3.62
CA LEU A 148 17.01 -17.21 -3.98
C LEU A 148 16.89 -17.60 -5.45
N LYS A 149 15.79 -18.31 -5.76
CA LYS A 149 15.45 -18.68 -7.13
C LYS A 149 15.26 -17.43 -7.99
N THR A 150 16.09 -17.31 -9.03
CA THR A 150 16.04 -16.17 -9.96
C THR A 150 14.73 -16.16 -10.77
N PRO A 151 14.04 -15.01 -10.89
CA PRO A 151 12.85 -14.90 -11.72
C PRO A 151 13.20 -15.08 -13.20
N LYS A 152 12.37 -15.88 -13.89
CA LYS A 152 12.51 -16.16 -15.33
C LYS A 152 11.48 -15.43 -16.19
N ASN A 153 10.33 -15.08 -15.61
CA ASN A 153 9.26 -14.40 -16.32
C ASN A 153 9.26 -12.90 -15.98
N SER A 154 9.40 -12.05 -17.01
CA SER A 154 9.37 -10.59 -16.88
C SER A 154 7.97 -10.00 -16.75
N ASP A 155 6.94 -10.76 -17.11
CA ASP A 155 5.58 -10.25 -17.30
C ASP A 155 4.98 -9.73 -16.01
N ILE A 156 5.29 -10.36 -14.87
CA ILE A 156 4.84 -9.91 -13.54
C ILE A 156 5.34 -8.49 -13.21
N PHE A 157 6.47 -8.06 -13.79
CA PHE A 157 7.04 -6.72 -13.60
C PHE A 157 6.52 -5.70 -14.62
N LYS A 158 5.96 -6.18 -15.72
CA LYS A 158 5.32 -5.38 -16.76
C LYS A 158 3.83 -5.16 -16.49
N MET A 159 3.26 -5.94 -15.58
CA MET A 159 1.90 -5.73 -15.10
C MET A 159 1.79 -4.33 -14.51
N LYS A 160 1.27 -3.40 -15.31
CA LYS A 160 0.68 -2.18 -14.79
C LYS A 160 -0.54 -2.64 -14.02
N GLU A 161 -0.40 -2.77 -12.70
CA GLU A 161 -1.57 -2.81 -11.83
C GLU A 161 -2.44 -1.63 -12.28
N PHE A 162 -3.62 -1.92 -12.84
CA PHE A 162 -4.58 -0.88 -13.17
C PHE A 162 -5.04 -0.31 -11.84
N ARG A 163 -4.28 0.66 -11.32
CA ARG A 163 -4.60 1.44 -10.12
C ARG A 163 -5.76 2.41 -10.35
N GLY A 164 -6.36 2.37 -11.55
CA GLY A 164 -7.79 2.60 -11.66
C GLY A 164 -8.47 1.55 -10.81
N TYR A 165 -8.60 1.81 -9.51
CA TYR A 165 -9.16 0.94 -8.50
C TYR A 165 -10.45 0.26 -8.97
N ILE A 166 -10.40 -0.87 -9.68
CA ILE A 166 -11.63 -1.56 -10.09
C ILE A 166 -12.41 -2.00 -8.84
N ARG A 167 -11.68 -2.30 -7.75
CA ARG A 167 -12.21 -2.47 -6.38
C ARG A 167 -13.10 -1.31 -5.88
N TYR A 168 -12.95 -0.11 -6.45
CA TYR A 168 -13.77 1.06 -6.17
C TYR A 168 -14.43 1.67 -7.42
N LEU A 169 -14.27 1.12 -8.64
CA LEU A 169 -14.88 1.61 -9.90
C LEU A 169 -16.08 0.77 -10.35
N VAL A 170 -16.22 -0.44 -9.81
CA VAL A 170 -17.41 -1.25 -9.98
C VAL A 170 -17.96 -1.55 -8.59
N PRO A 171 -19.25 -1.30 -8.32
CA PRO A 171 -19.85 -1.84 -7.12
C PRO A 171 -19.64 -3.35 -7.13
N LEU A 172 -19.00 -3.88 -6.09
CA LEU A 172 -18.68 -5.32 -5.99
C LEU A 172 -19.92 -6.20 -6.19
N ARG A 173 -21.11 -5.62 -6.04
CA ARG A 173 -22.41 -6.21 -6.34
C ARG A 173 -23.34 -5.16 -6.96
N PHE A 174 -23.66 -5.31 -8.25
CA PHE A 174 -24.77 -4.61 -8.90
C PHE A 174 -26.00 -5.50 -8.90
N TYR A 175 -27.14 -4.95 -8.47
CA TYR A 175 -28.42 -5.65 -8.53
C TYR A 175 -29.44 -4.81 -9.29
N ALA A 176 -30.22 -5.45 -10.16
CA ALA A 176 -31.33 -4.82 -10.86
C ALA A 176 -32.59 -5.68 -10.70
N SER A 177 -33.66 -5.08 -10.21
CA SER A 177 -34.97 -5.71 -10.10
C SER A 177 -36.02 -4.91 -10.86
N LYS A 178 -37.10 -5.58 -11.30
CA LYS A 178 -38.24 -4.89 -11.94
C LYS A 178 -38.84 -3.80 -11.03
N SER A 179 -38.78 -4.00 -9.71
CA SER A 179 -39.24 -3.00 -8.73
C SER A 179 -38.44 -1.70 -8.76
N ASP A 180 -37.18 -1.72 -9.18
CA ASP A 180 -36.33 -0.53 -9.20
C ASP A 180 -36.66 0.40 -10.38
N LEU A 181 -37.27 -0.12 -11.46
CA LEU A 181 -37.60 0.67 -12.67
C LEU A 181 -38.50 1.88 -12.35
N LYS A 182 -39.39 1.74 -11.36
CA LYS A 182 -40.31 2.81 -10.92
C LYS A 182 -39.61 3.95 -10.21
N ASN A 183 -38.39 3.73 -9.70
CA ASN A 183 -37.62 4.69 -8.92
C ASN A 183 -36.18 4.78 -9.40
N LYS A 184 -35.96 4.51 -10.70
CA LYS A 184 -34.62 4.52 -11.27
C LYS A 184 -34.05 5.93 -11.18
N PHE A 185 -32.80 6.01 -10.74
CA PHE A 185 -32.07 7.25 -10.77
C PHE A 185 -31.86 7.69 -12.23
N SER A 186 -32.15 8.96 -12.52
CA SER A 186 -31.82 9.56 -13.81
C SER A 186 -31.58 11.06 -13.65
N LEU A 187 -30.83 11.67 -14.57
CA LEU A 187 -30.62 13.13 -14.54
C LEU A 187 -31.93 13.92 -14.65
N LYS A 188 -32.95 13.34 -15.31
CA LYS A 188 -34.30 13.92 -15.44
C LYS A 188 -35.16 13.75 -14.19
N ASN A 189 -34.80 12.81 -13.30
CA ASN A 189 -35.48 12.56 -12.04
C ASN A 189 -34.46 12.26 -10.94
N PRO A 190 -33.80 13.29 -10.38
CA PRO A 190 -32.68 13.13 -9.47
C PRO A 190 -33.10 12.80 -8.04
N HIS A 191 -34.39 12.93 -7.71
CA HIS A 191 -34.94 12.67 -6.38
C HIS A 191 -35.67 11.34 -6.38
N ASN A 192 -34.94 10.27 -6.10
CA ASN A 192 -35.55 8.97 -5.85
C ASN A 192 -36.46 9.08 -4.62
N LYS A 193 -37.66 8.49 -4.71
CA LYS A 193 -38.53 8.31 -3.55
C LYS A 193 -37.75 7.45 -2.56
N LYS A 194 -37.35 8.01 -1.41
CA LYS A 194 -36.79 7.21 -0.31
C LYS A 194 -37.85 6.16 0.03
N LYS A 195 -37.50 4.89 -0.08
CA LYS A 195 -38.23 3.81 0.59
C LYS A 195 -37.60 3.61 1.95
#